data_AF-A0A522VTH3-F1
#
_entry.id   AF-A0A522VTH3-F1
#
_cell.length_a   1.000
_cell.length_b   1.000
_cell.length_c   1.000
_cell.angle_alpha   90.00
_cell.angle_beta   90.00
_cell.angle_gamma   90.00
#
_symmetry.space_group_name_H-M   'P 1'
#
loop_
_entity.id
_entity.type
_entity.pdbx_description
1 polymer ?
#
loop_
_entity_poly.entity_id
_entity_poly.type
_entity_poly.pdbx_seq_one_letter_code
_entity_poly.pdbx_strand_id
1 'polypeptide(L)'
;MSTLSLREVPENLHLWLKQQAATHHRSVNKEIIVLLENARKLPLTQSIKPSVEDILVMGRECAALPVCDGRSADEILGYADHPLGLPQ
;
A
#
# COMPACT_ATOMS: atom_id res chain seq x y z
N MET A 1 11.86 34.81 2.05
CA MET A 1 12.67 33.57 1.97
C MET A 1 12.41 32.79 3.25
N SER A 2 11.63 31.72 3.18
CA SER A 2 11.33 30.90 4.36
C SER A 2 12.45 29.87 4.53
N THR A 3 13.06 29.82 5.71
CA THR A 3 14.10 28.83 6.03
C THR A 3 13.56 27.84 7.05
N LEU A 4 13.73 26.56 6.80
CA LEU A 4 13.34 25.47 7.69
C LEU A 4 14.61 24.76 8.17
N SER A 5 14.71 24.53 9.48
CA SER A 5 15.84 23.80 10.09
C SER A 5 15.29 22.58 10.83
N LEU A 6 15.68 21.39 10.38
CA LEU A 6 15.39 20.14 11.08
C LEU A 6 16.53 19.88 12.08
N ARG A 7 16.17 19.73 13.36
CA ARG A 7 17.11 19.31 14.40
C ARG A 7 16.84 17.86 14.76
N GLU A 8 17.86 17.17 15.25
CA GLU A 8 17.74 15.79 15.74
C GLU A 8 17.22 14.81 14.67
N VAL A 9 17.68 14.98 13.42
CA VAL A 9 17.34 14.06 12.34
C VAL A 9 18.01 12.71 12.61
N PRO A 10 17.24 11.60 12.68
CA PRO A 10 17.80 10.26 12.83
C PRO A 10 18.84 9.96 11.75
N GLU A 11 19.96 9.35 12.13
CA GLU A 11 21.08 9.13 11.21
C GLU A 11 20.70 8.29 10.00
N ASN A 12 19.84 7.29 10.20
CA ASN A 12 19.28 6.47 9.13
C ASN A 12 18.46 7.30 8.12
N LEU A 13 17.67 8.27 8.59
CA LEU A 13 16.87 9.15 7.74
C LEU A 13 17.78 10.09 6.93
N HIS A 14 18.80 10.64 7.56
CA HIS A 14 19.77 11.50 6.87
C HIS A 14 20.57 10.75 5.81
N LEU A 15 20.98 9.50 6.09
CA LEU A 15 21.67 8.65 5.13
C LEU A 15 20.78 8.29 3.93
N TRP A 16 19.53 7.93 4.19
CA TRP A 16 18.54 7.68 3.14
C TRP A 16 18.30 8.92 2.25
N LEU A 17 18.18 10.10 2.85
CA LEU A 17 18.03 11.37 2.10
C LEU A 17 19.23 11.66 1.20
N LYS A 18 20.45 11.39 1.66
CA LYS A 18 21.66 11.53 0.85
C LYS A 18 21.69 10.58 -0.34
N GLN A 19 21.29 9.32 -0.13
CA GLN A 19 21.21 8.33 -1.20
C GLN A 19 20.17 8.72 -2.25
N GLN A 20 18.96 9.09 -1.84
CA GLN A 20 17.91 9.55 -2.74
C GLN A 20 18.34 10.78 -3.55
N ALA A 21 18.96 11.77 -2.89
CA ALA A 21 19.46 12.96 -3.56
C ALA A 21 20.54 12.63 -4.62
N ALA A 22 21.42 11.67 -4.34
CA ALA A 22 22.42 11.19 -5.30
C ALA A 22 21.76 10.49 -6.51
N THR A 23 20.77 9.63 -6.27
CA THR A 23 20.01 8.94 -7.33
C THR A 23 19.26 9.94 -8.22
N HIS A 24 18.70 11.00 -7.64
CA HIS A 24 17.96 12.01 -8.40
C HIS A 24 18.83 13.16 -8.94
N HIS A 25 20.16 13.08 -8.76
CA HIS A 25 21.14 14.09 -9.16
C HIS A 25 20.81 15.50 -8.64
N ARG A 26 20.40 15.59 -7.37
CA ARG A 26 19.96 16.84 -6.72
C ARG A 26 20.72 17.05 -5.40
N SER A 27 20.72 18.28 -4.90
CA SER A 27 21.17 18.54 -3.54
C SER A 27 20.16 17.97 -2.54
N VAL A 28 20.64 17.59 -1.35
CA VAL A 28 19.79 17.08 -0.26
C VAL A 28 18.65 18.04 0.06
N ASN A 29 18.93 19.35 0.11
CA ASN A 29 17.91 20.36 0.36
C ASN A 29 16.82 20.39 -0.73
N LYS A 30 17.20 20.27 -2.01
CA LYS A 30 16.25 20.23 -3.11
C LYS A 30 15.42 18.95 -3.09
N GLU A 31 16.03 17.83 -2.70
CA GLU A 31 15.33 16.55 -2.55
C GLU A 31 14.30 16.62 -1.40
N ILE A 32 14.67 17.19 -0.25
CA ILE A 32 13.75 17.39 0.87
C ILE A 32 12.54 18.23 0.43
N ILE A 33 12.74 19.31 -0.33
CA ILE A 33 11.64 20.14 -0.83
C ILE A 33 10.70 19.30 -1.72
N VAL A 34 11.25 18.52 -2.64
CA VAL A 34 10.47 17.67 -3.55
C VAL A 34 9.69 16.61 -2.78
N LEU A 35 10.30 15.99 -1.78
CA LEU A 35 9.64 15.01 -0.91
C LEU A 35 8.49 15.65 -0.12
N LEU A 36 8.68 16.86 0.40
CA LEU A 36 7.63 17.61 1.09
C LEU A 36 6.49 18.02 0.14
N GLU A 37 6.81 18.44 -1.08
CA GLU A 37 5.81 18.74 -2.12
C GLU A 37 5.00 17.50 -2.52
N ASN A 38 5.66 16.35 -2.62
CA ASN A 38 5.00 15.07 -2.91
C ASN A 38 4.12 14.64 -1.74
N ALA A 39 4.61 14.76 -0.50
CA ALA A 39 3.81 14.48 0.71
C ALA A 39 2.58 15.39 0.80
N ARG A 40 2.68 16.66 0.37
CA ARG A 40 1.52 17.57 0.27
C ARG A 40 0.50 17.15 -0.78
N LYS A 41 0.97 16.56 -1.89
CA LYS A 41 0.10 16.10 -3.00
C LYS A 41 -0.52 14.75 -2.73
N LEU A 42 0.10 13.92 -1.89
CA LEU A 42 -0.56 12.72 -1.43
C LEU A 42 -1.84 13.16 -0.71
N PRO A 43 -3.03 12.70 -1.13
CA PRO A 43 -4.17 12.78 -0.24
C PRO A 43 -3.69 12.13 1.05
N LEU A 44 -3.89 12.79 2.19
CA LEU A 44 -3.76 12.13 3.48
C LEU A 44 -4.62 10.88 3.32
N THR A 45 -3.99 9.73 3.10
CA THR A 45 -4.69 8.46 3.04
C THR A 45 -5.07 8.24 4.49
N GLN A 46 -6.14 8.93 4.91
CA GLN A 46 -7.00 8.40 5.93
C GLN A 46 -7.24 6.99 5.44
N SER A 47 -6.75 6.02 6.21
CA SER A 47 -7.21 4.66 6.08
C SER A 47 -8.71 4.77 6.35
N ILE A 48 -9.49 4.98 5.28
CA ILE A 48 -10.94 4.97 5.34
C ILE A 48 -11.23 3.50 5.61
N LYS A 49 -11.31 3.16 6.90
CA LYS A 49 -11.83 1.86 7.29
C LYS A 49 -13.27 1.85 6.78
N PRO A 50 -13.64 0.90 5.90
CA PRO A 50 -15.01 0.81 5.43
C PRO A 50 -15.92 0.63 6.64
N SER A 51 -17.07 1.31 6.61
CA SER A 51 -18.10 1.07 7.61
C SER A 51 -18.69 -0.33 7.42
N VAL A 52 -19.42 -0.83 8.42
CA VAL A 52 -20.14 -2.10 8.30
C VAL A 52 -21.16 -2.03 7.16
N GLU A 53 -21.78 -0.87 6.92
CA GLU A 53 -22.73 -0.71 5.81
C GLU A 53 -22.03 -0.84 4.46
N ASP A 54 -20.84 -0.24 4.29
CA ASP A 54 -20.07 -0.34 3.04
C ASP A 54 -19.74 -1.81 2.72
N ILE A 55 -19.38 -2.59 3.74
CA ILE A 55 -19.10 -4.04 3.61
C ILE A 55 -20.37 -4.80 3.19
N LEU A 56 -21.52 -4.47 3.78
CA LEU A 56 -22.80 -5.13 3.46
C LEU A 56 -23.29 -4.78 2.04
N VAL A 57 -23.10 -3.54 1.60
CA VAL A 57 -23.39 -3.13 0.21
C VAL A 57 -22.59 -3.98 -0.77
N MET A 58 -21.26 -4.03 -0.59
CA MET A 58 -20.38 -4.85 -1.43
C MET A 58 -20.78 -6.33 -1.43
N GLY A 59 -21.11 -6.87 -0.26
CA GLY A 59 -21.57 -8.27 -0.13
C GLY A 59 -22.83 -8.56 -0.94
N ARG A 60 -23.81 -7.65 -0.92
CA ARG A 60 -25.05 -7.77 -1.71
C ARG A 60 -24.78 -7.73 -3.22
N GLU A 61 -23.92 -6.80 -3.64
CA GLU A 61 -23.55 -6.66 -5.06
C GLU A 61 -22.85 -7.91 -5.59
N CYS A 62 -21.87 -8.43 -4.85
CA CYS A 62 -21.17 -9.66 -5.22
C CYS A 62 -22.09 -10.89 -5.24
N ALA A 63 -23.01 -11.00 -4.29
CA ALA A 63 -23.95 -12.12 -4.21
C ALA A 63 -24.99 -12.13 -5.35
N ALA A 64 -25.25 -10.97 -5.98
CA ALA A 64 -26.16 -10.85 -7.10
C ALA A 64 -25.53 -11.23 -8.46
N LEU A 65 -24.20 -11.45 -8.50
CA LEU A 65 -23.50 -11.83 -9.73
C LEU A 65 -23.84 -13.27 -10.15
N PRO A 66 -23.87 -13.57 -11.45
CA PRO A 66 -24.10 -14.93 -11.94
C PRO A 66 -22.96 -15.86 -11.52
N VAL A 67 -23.31 -17.10 -11.17
CA VAL A 67 -22.33 -18.15 -10.85
C VAL A 67 -21.71 -18.66 -12.15
N CYS A 68 -20.42 -18.35 -12.36
CA CYS A 68 -19.66 -18.80 -13.53
C CYS A 68 -18.99 -20.17 -13.32
N ASP A 69 -18.70 -20.53 -12.08
CA ASP A 69 -18.06 -21.79 -11.69
C ASP A 69 -18.80 -22.35 -10.47
N GLY A 70 -19.38 -23.54 -10.62
CA GLY A 70 -20.14 -24.21 -9.58
C GLY A 70 -19.31 -25.17 -8.72
N ARG A 71 -18.00 -25.27 -8.97
CA ARG A 71 -17.10 -26.09 -8.15
C ARG A 71 -17.04 -25.55 -6.72
N SER A 72 -16.90 -26.46 -5.78
CA SER A 72 -16.64 -26.12 -4.39
C SER A 72 -15.28 -25.44 -4.22
N ALA A 73 -15.07 -24.77 -3.08
CA ALA A 73 -13.79 -24.14 -2.77
C ALA A 73 -12.62 -25.13 -2.82
N ASP A 74 -12.81 -26.36 -2.32
CA ASP A 74 -11.77 -27.38 -2.28
C ASP A 74 -11.42 -27.92 -3.68
N GLU A 75 -12.41 -28.05 -4.56
CA GLU A 75 -12.19 -28.44 -5.97
C GLU A 75 -11.49 -27.32 -6.76
N ILE A 76 -11.82 -26.06 -6.46
CA ILE A 76 -11.13 -24.91 -7.06
C ILE A 76 -9.66 -24.88 -6.62
N LEU A 77 -9.38 -25.19 -5.35
CA LEU A 77 -8.04 -25.20 -4.78
C LEU A 77 -7.25 -26.49 -5.04
N GLY A 78 -7.88 -27.51 -5.63
CA GLY A 78 -7.25 -28.83 -5.88
C GLY A 78 -7.07 -29.67 -4.62
N TYR A 79 -7.73 -29.33 -3.52
CA TYR A 79 -7.69 -30.07 -2.25
C TYR A 79 -8.62 -31.28 -2.22
N ALA A 80 -9.50 -31.43 -3.22
CA ALA A 80 -10.31 -32.64 -3.38
C ALA A 80 -9.46 -33.92 -3.42
N ASP A 81 -8.31 -33.88 -4.10
CA ASP A 81 -7.41 -35.03 -4.24
C ASP A 81 -6.18 -34.97 -3.30
N HIS A 82 -5.87 -33.78 -2.75
CA HIS A 82 -4.73 -33.56 -1.84
C HIS A 82 -5.14 -32.67 -0.65
N PRO A 83 -5.75 -33.23 0.40
CA PRO A 83 -6.33 -32.46 1.51
C PRO A 83 -5.31 -31.69 2.36
N LEU A 84 -4.00 -31.83 2.10
CA LEU A 84 -2.92 -31.15 2.81
C LEU A 84 -2.03 -30.28 1.91
N GLY A 85 -2.24 -30.27 0.59
CA GLY A 85 -1.39 -29.51 -0.35
C GLY A 85 0.12 -29.87 -0.32
N LEU A 86 0.48 -31.01 0.27
CA LEU A 86 1.86 -31.47 0.39
C LEU A 86 2.22 -32.35 -0.82
N PRO A 87 3.32 -32.05 -1.54
CA PRO A 87 3.82 -32.96 -2.58
C PRO A 87 4.29 -34.28 -1.97
N GLN A 88 4.07 -35.39 -2.69
CA GLN A 88 4.70 -36.69 -2.38
C GLN A 88 6.19 -36.69 -2.75
#